data_AF-A0A940AAX6-F1
#
_entry.id   AF-A0A940AAX6-F1
#
_cell.length_a   1.000
_cell.length_b   1.000
_cell.length_c   1.000
_cell.angle_alpha   90.00
_cell.angle_beta   90.00
_cell.angle_gamma   90.00
#
_symmetry.space_group_name_H-M   'P 1'
#
loop_
_entity.id
_entity.type
_entity.pdbx_description
1 polymer ?
#
loop_
_entity_poly.entity_id
_entity_poly.type
_entity_poly.pdbx_seq_one_letter_code
_entity_poly.pdbx_strand_id
1 'polypeptide(L)'
;MKKNYLYMAIAACAALITVSSCSLDEENPSAISTVQEWSTASGYEKLVNGCYFDLVRIVYGQAEDTYVIAAEGGTDIWQDVKGGSNGNWSKALIYSNDFGSNTYMFQEAYSGFYGCLSQCNAAIYYAEKVQGLSDADKNALVAEAHFLRAHALFNIVEYWGGKFLPTEPVSSAITDL
;
A
#
# COMPACT_ATOMS: atom_id res chain seq x y z
N MET A 1 40.95 47.88 16.01
CA MET A 1 40.90 46.44 15.62
C MET A 1 39.64 45.74 16.12
N LYS A 2 39.33 45.68 17.43
CA LYS A 2 38.12 44.99 17.97
C LYS A 2 36.76 45.47 17.40
N LYS A 3 36.59 46.78 17.15
CA LYS A 3 35.36 47.33 16.54
C LYS A 3 35.13 46.85 15.10
N ASN A 4 36.19 46.64 14.31
CA ASN A 4 36.06 46.25 12.90
C ASN A 4 35.61 44.79 12.78
N TYR A 5 36.00 43.91 13.72
CA TYR A 5 35.48 42.54 13.80
C TYR A 5 34.02 42.50 14.23
N LEU A 6 33.59 43.43 15.09
CA LEU A 6 32.18 43.56 15.48
C LEU A 6 31.31 44.01 14.28
N TYR A 7 31.77 44.98 13.49
CA TYR A 7 31.06 45.40 12.27
C TYR A 7 31.01 44.30 11.21
N MET A 8 32.09 43.52 11.04
CA MET A 8 32.09 42.35 10.16
C MET A 8 31.13 41.25 10.63
N ALA A 9 31.07 40.98 11.95
CA ALA A 9 30.14 39.98 12.50
C ALA A 9 28.68 40.41 12.32
N ILE A 10 28.37 41.69 12.51
CA ILE A 10 27.01 42.24 12.30
C ILE A 10 26.62 42.15 10.81
N ALA A 11 27.54 42.45 9.90
CA ALA A 11 27.30 42.33 8.46
C ALA A 11 27.07 40.86 8.02
N ALA A 12 27.83 39.92 8.60
CA ALA A 12 27.64 38.49 8.34
C ALA A 12 26.31 37.96 8.88
N CYS A 13 25.90 38.38 10.08
CA CYS A 13 24.60 38.02 10.64
C CYS A 13 23.44 38.64 9.84
N ALA A 14 23.59 39.86 9.33
CA ALA A 14 22.59 40.50 8.48
C ALA A 14 22.42 39.77 7.13
N ALA A 15 23.52 39.26 6.54
CA ALA A 15 23.49 38.48 5.31
C ALA A 15 22.83 37.10 5.47
N LEU A 16 22.84 36.51 6.68
CA LEU A 16 22.16 35.24 6.96
C LEU A 16 20.65 35.40 7.15
N ILE A 17 20.14 36.62 7.37
CA ILE A 17 18.69 36.88 7.52
C ILE A 17 18.02 37.04 6.15
N THR A 18 18.78 37.24 5.07
CA THR A 18 18.23 37.40 3.70
C THR A 18 17.97 36.07 2.97
N VAL A 19 18.39 34.93 3.51
CA VAL A 19 18.00 33.60 2.98
C VAL A 19 16.64 33.19 3.54
N SER A 20 15.60 33.90 3.12
CA SER A 20 14.23 33.43 3.28
C SER A 20 13.94 32.41 2.18
N SER A 21 13.61 31.18 2.57
CA SER A 21 13.07 30.18 1.66
C SER A 21 11.64 30.62 1.30
N CYS A 22 11.38 30.85 0.02
CA CYS A 22 10.00 30.81 -0.46
C CYS A 22 9.53 29.37 -0.35
N SER A 23 8.28 29.15 0.09
CA SER A 23 7.58 27.90 -0.18
C SER A 23 7.45 27.78 -1.70
N LEU A 24 7.96 26.70 -2.26
CA LEU A 24 7.75 26.38 -3.67
C LEU A 24 6.47 25.56 -3.76
N ASP A 25 5.42 26.14 -4.34
CA ASP A 25 4.21 25.40 -4.67
C ASP A 25 4.52 24.51 -5.87
N GLU A 26 4.90 23.26 -5.59
CA GLU A 26 5.18 22.24 -6.60
C GLU A 26 3.87 21.73 -7.20
N GLU A 27 3.44 22.36 -8.30
CA GLU A 27 2.38 21.82 -9.14
C GLU A 27 2.97 20.75 -10.06
N ASN A 28 2.49 19.51 -9.96
CA ASN A 28 2.89 18.43 -10.85
C ASN A 28 1.98 18.42 -12.10
N PRO A 29 2.43 18.93 -13.26
CA PRO A 29 1.60 19.01 -14.46
C PRO A 29 1.25 17.65 -15.05
N SER A 30 1.94 16.58 -14.63
CA SER A 30 1.62 15.19 -14.99
C SER A 30 0.63 14.54 -14.01
N ALA A 31 0.38 15.17 -12.85
CA ALA A 31 -0.64 14.72 -11.93
C ALA A 31 -2.01 15.16 -12.47
N ILE A 32 -2.70 14.25 -13.15
CA ILE A 32 -4.16 14.34 -13.16
C ILE A 32 -4.56 14.29 -11.68
N SER A 33 -5.33 15.29 -11.21
CA SER A 33 -5.83 15.21 -9.84
C SER A 33 -6.58 13.90 -9.70
N THR A 34 -6.26 13.10 -8.68
CA THR A 34 -6.83 11.75 -8.49
C THR A 34 -8.36 11.76 -8.56
N VAL A 35 -8.97 12.86 -8.09
CA VAL A 35 -10.40 13.15 -8.22
C VAL A 35 -10.84 13.21 -9.68
N GLN A 36 -10.12 13.97 -10.52
CA GLN A 36 -10.46 14.15 -11.93
C GLN A 36 -10.26 12.86 -12.73
N GLU A 37 -9.25 12.05 -12.42
CA GLU A 37 -9.05 10.74 -13.06
C GLU A 37 -10.22 9.79 -12.75
N TRP A 38 -10.56 9.66 -11.46
CA TRP A 38 -11.54 8.67 -10.99
C TRP A 38 -13.00 9.13 -11.15
N SER A 39 -13.25 10.39 -11.50
CA SER A 39 -14.61 10.92 -11.71
C SER A 39 -15.28 10.45 -13.01
N THR A 40 -14.51 9.91 -13.96
CA THR A 40 -15.05 9.41 -15.23
C THR A 40 -15.39 7.93 -15.13
N ALA A 41 -16.39 7.45 -15.88
CA ALA A 41 -16.74 6.01 -15.92
C ALA A 41 -15.52 5.10 -16.18
N SER A 42 -14.73 5.41 -17.21
CA SER A 42 -13.52 4.63 -17.53
C SER A 42 -12.43 4.72 -16.45
N GLY A 43 -12.24 5.90 -15.85
CA GLY A 43 -11.30 6.07 -14.75
C GLY A 43 -11.73 5.32 -13.49
N TYR A 44 -13.04 5.27 -13.22
CA TYR A 44 -13.60 4.50 -12.11
C TYR A 44 -13.48 3.00 -12.32
N GLU A 45 -13.77 2.49 -13.52
CA GLU A 45 -13.53 1.08 -13.87
C GLU A 45 -12.06 0.70 -13.69
N LYS A 46 -11.12 1.57 -14.07
CA LYS A 46 -9.68 1.35 -13.81
C LYS A 46 -9.36 1.28 -12.33
N LEU A 47 -9.98 2.14 -11.51
CA LEU A 47 -9.80 2.12 -10.06
C LEU A 47 -10.32 0.82 -9.44
N VAL A 48 -11.50 0.35 -9.88
CA VAL A 48 -12.07 -0.94 -9.44
C VAL A 48 -11.20 -2.10 -9.92
N ASN A 49 -10.69 -2.08 -11.14
CA ASN A 49 -9.71 -3.07 -11.62
C ASN A 49 -8.44 -3.08 -10.76
N GLY A 50 -8.02 -1.93 -10.22
CA GLY A 50 -6.94 -1.83 -9.25
C GLY A 50 -7.18 -2.65 -7.97
N CYS A 51 -8.43 -2.82 -7.55
CA CYS A 51 -8.79 -3.65 -6.40
C CYS A 51 -8.46 -5.13 -6.62
N TYR A 52 -8.49 -5.59 -7.87
CA TYR A 52 -8.15 -6.97 -8.25
C TYR A 52 -6.65 -7.17 -8.52
N PHE A 53 -5.90 -6.10 -8.76
CA PHE A 53 -4.56 -6.18 -9.31
C PHE A 53 -3.60 -7.01 -8.44
N ASP A 54 -3.49 -6.68 -7.15
CA ASP A 54 -2.61 -7.40 -6.23
C ASP A 54 -3.11 -8.81 -5.92
N LEU A 55 -4.43 -9.04 -6.02
CA LEU A 55 -4.98 -10.39 -5.89
C LEU A 55 -4.50 -11.29 -7.02
N VAL A 56 -4.52 -10.81 -8.26
CA VAL A 56 -4.07 -11.60 -9.41
C VAL A 56 -2.54 -11.66 -9.48
N ARG A 57 -1.83 -10.65 -9.00
CA ARG A 57 -0.36 -10.60 -9.15
C ARG A 57 0.38 -11.27 -8.00
N ILE A 58 -0.03 -11.01 -6.77
CA ILE A 58 0.73 -11.34 -5.55
C ILE A 58 0.05 -12.43 -4.74
N VAL A 59 -1.27 -12.35 -4.57
CA VAL A 59 -1.99 -13.28 -3.67
C VAL A 59 -2.30 -14.61 -4.36
N TYR A 60 -2.94 -14.59 -5.53
CA TYR A 60 -3.48 -15.79 -6.17
C TYR A 60 -2.85 -16.15 -7.51
N GLY A 61 -1.94 -15.32 -8.04
CA GLY A 61 -1.33 -15.58 -9.34
C GLY A 61 0.17 -15.80 -9.31
N GLN A 62 0.71 -15.74 -10.52
CA GLN A 62 1.88 -16.52 -10.94
C GLN A 62 3.22 -16.06 -10.37
N ALA A 63 3.29 -14.96 -9.62
CA ALA A 63 4.59 -14.40 -9.25
C ALA A 63 5.41 -15.38 -8.41
N GLU A 64 4.92 -15.96 -7.31
CA GLU A 64 5.67 -16.96 -6.52
C GLU A 64 4.79 -17.86 -5.63
N ASP A 65 3.57 -18.28 -6.04
CA ASP A 65 2.65 -19.11 -5.19
C ASP A 65 2.57 -18.63 -3.72
N THR A 66 2.75 -17.32 -3.53
CA THR A 66 3.41 -16.77 -2.35
C THR A 66 2.52 -16.90 -1.13
N TYR A 67 1.26 -16.55 -1.34
CA TYR A 67 0.22 -16.71 -0.35
C TYR A 67 -0.27 -18.16 -0.24
N VAL A 68 -0.25 -18.97 -1.31
CA VAL A 68 -0.63 -20.40 -1.21
C VAL A 68 0.32 -21.15 -0.29
N ILE A 69 1.63 -20.93 -0.39
CA ILE A 69 2.58 -21.55 0.56
C ILE A 69 2.53 -20.88 1.93
N ALA A 70 2.22 -19.58 2.03
CA ALA A 70 1.97 -18.95 3.33
C ALA A 70 0.73 -19.55 4.05
N ALA A 71 -0.30 -19.91 3.27
CA ALA A 71 -1.57 -20.46 3.74
C ALA A 71 -1.47 -21.94 4.08
N GLU A 72 -0.93 -22.73 3.15
CA GLU A 72 -1.02 -24.20 3.18
C GLU A 72 0.35 -24.87 3.35
N GLY A 73 1.45 -24.15 3.13
CA GLY A 73 2.77 -24.75 3.04
C GLY A 73 3.26 -25.43 4.31
N GLY A 74 2.86 -24.93 5.48
CA GLY A 74 3.21 -25.53 6.78
C GLY A 74 2.31 -26.69 7.20
N THR A 75 1.38 -27.13 6.35
CA THR A 75 0.50 -28.28 6.61
C THR A 75 1.15 -29.60 6.18
N ASP A 76 0.45 -30.72 6.37
CA ASP A 76 0.89 -32.06 5.95
C ASP A 76 0.75 -32.30 4.43
N ILE A 77 0.18 -31.35 3.68
CA ILE A 77 -0.03 -31.43 2.23
C ILE A 77 1.28 -31.19 1.46
N TRP A 78 2.16 -30.35 2.00
CA TRP A 78 3.40 -29.94 1.34
C TRP A 78 4.61 -30.44 2.11
N GLN A 79 5.70 -30.71 1.40
CA GLN A 79 6.94 -31.18 2.00
C GLN A 79 8.14 -30.42 1.43
N ASP A 80 9.08 -30.08 2.32
CA ASP A 80 10.36 -29.56 1.89
C ASP A 80 11.17 -30.62 1.12
N VAL A 81 11.76 -30.21 0.01
CA VAL A 81 12.45 -31.11 -0.93
C VAL A 81 13.91 -31.37 -0.53
N LYS A 82 14.51 -30.57 0.36
CA LYS A 82 15.97 -30.58 0.62
C LYS A 82 16.40 -30.32 2.06
N GLY A 83 15.66 -30.82 3.05
CA GLY A 83 16.02 -30.75 4.47
C GLY A 83 16.27 -29.32 4.99
N GLY A 84 15.54 -28.33 4.49
CA GLY A 84 15.61 -26.94 4.94
C GLY A 84 16.45 -25.99 4.09
N SER A 85 16.95 -26.42 2.93
CA SER A 85 17.95 -25.65 2.14
C SER A 85 17.37 -24.77 1.02
N ASN A 86 16.05 -24.70 0.84
CA ASN A 86 15.39 -23.91 -0.20
C ASN A 86 15.03 -22.47 0.25
N GLY A 87 15.85 -21.88 1.12
CA GLY A 87 15.65 -20.50 1.58
C GLY A 87 14.27 -20.29 2.23
N ASN A 88 13.60 -19.19 1.90
CA ASN A 88 12.33 -18.79 2.52
C ASN A 88 11.21 -19.84 2.38
N TRP A 89 11.20 -20.60 1.28
CA TRP A 89 10.24 -21.68 1.07
C TRP A 89 10.37 -22.75 2.14
N SER A 90 11.59 -23.22 2.39
CA SER A 90 11.82 -24.17 3.48
C SER A 90 11.38 -23.59 4.82
N LYS A 91 11.65 -22.30 5.09
CA LYS A 91 11.26 -21.69 6.36
C LYS A 91 9.76 -21.78 6.63
N ALA A 92 8.94 -21.53 5.61
CA ALA A 92 7.49 -21.63 5.69
C ALA A 92 7.01 -23.10 5.77
N LEU A 93 7.61 -24.00 4.98
CA LEU A 93 7.19 -25.40 4.90
C LEU A 93 7.49 -26.21 6.17
N ILE A 94 8.63 -25.94 6.83
CA ILE A 94 9.07 -26.71 8.01
C ILE A 94 9.07 -25.90 9.31
N TYR A 95 8.54 -24.67 9.29
CA TYR A 95 8.58 -23.74 10.42
C TYR A 95 9.96 -23.66 11.08
N SER A 96 10.99 -23.38 10.28
CA SER A 96 12.36 -23.28 10.80
C SER A 96 12.47 -22.18 11.86
N ASN A 97 13.50 -22.26 12.72
CA ASN A 97 13.70 -21.30 13.81
C ASN A 97 13.88 -19.84 13.34
N ASP A 98 14.20 -19.61 12.06
CA ASP A 98 14.35 -18.29 11.44
C ASP A 98 13.15 -17.89 10.56
N PHE A 99 12.04 -18.63 10.66
CA PHE A 99 10.74 -18.24 10.12
C PHE A 99 10.16 -17.06 10.91
N GLY A 100 9.73 -16.00 10.21
CA GLY A 100 9.18 -14.82 10.87
C GLY A 100 8.93 -13.67 9.90
N SER A 101 8.91 -12.44 10.42
CA SER A 101 8.58 -11.25 9.62
C SER A 101 9.51 -11.01 8.43
N ASN A 102 10.72 -11.58 8.43
CA ASN A 102 11.71 -11.46 7.35
C ASN A 102 11.57 -12.55 6.26
N THR A 103 10.60 -13.44 6.39
CA THR A 103 10.30 -14.44 5.35
C THR A 103 9.59 -13.75 4.20
N TYR A 104 10.31 -13.57 3.08
CA TYR A 104 9.90 -12.74 1.93
C TYR A 104 8.45 -12.97 1.48
N MET A 105 8.04 -14.23 1.34
CA MET A 105 6.70 -14.56 0.88
C MET A 105 5.58 -14.03 1.78
N PHE A 106 5.78 -14.02 3.10
CA PHE A 106 4.82 -13.43 4.03
C PHE A 106 4.81 -11.90 3.93
N GLN A 107 5.94 -11.25 3.63
CA GLN A 107 5.98 -9.80 3.42
C GLN A 107 5.26 -9.40 2.13
N GLU A 108 5.45 -10.16 1.05
CA GLU A 108 4.77 -9.91 -0.21
C GLU A 108 3.26 -10.11 -0.08
N ALA A 109 2.81 -11.24 0.51
CA ALA A 109 1.38 -11.48 0.73
C ALA A 109 0.75 -10.38 1.60
N TYR A 110 1.43 -9.97 2.68
CA TYR A 110 0.99 -8.85 3.53
C TYR A 110 0.83 -7.57 2.72
N SER A 111 1.86 -7.22 1.94
CA SER A 111 1.86 -6.01 1.11
C SER A 111 0.77 -6.06 0.04
N GLY A 112 0.53 -7.22 -0.57
CA GLY A 112 -0.52 -7.44 -1.56
C GLY A 112 -1.92 -7.21 -1.00
N PHE A 113 -2.22 -7.72 0.21
CA PHE A 113 -3.51 -7.46 0.84
C PHE A 113 -3.70 -5.99 1.20
N TYR A 114 -2.66 -5.30 1.70
CA TYR A 114 -2.74 -3.86 1.96
C TYR A 114 -2.84 -3.01 0.70
N GLY A 115 -2.23 -3.45 -0.41
CA GLY A 115 -2.39 -2.84 -1.73
C GLY A 115 -3.83 -2.96 -2.24
N CYS A 116 -4.40 -4.16 -2.19
CA CYS A 116 -5.83 -4.41 -2.46
C CYS A 116 -6.74 -3.54 -1.58
N LEU A 117 -6.50 -3.51 -0.27
CA LEU A 117 -7.25 -2.72 0.70
C LEU A 117 -7.25 -1.22 0.36
N SER A 118 -6.07 -0.68 0.02
CA SER A 118 -5.90 0.73 -0.35
C SER A 118 -6.72 1.09 -1.59
N GLN A 119 -6.65 0.26 -2.64
CA GLN A 119 -7.40 0.46 -3.88
C GLN A 119 -8.92 0.38 -3.63
N CYS A 120 -9.37 -0.59 -2.82
CA CYS A 120 -10.79 -0.71 -2.49
C CYS A 120 -11.32 0.48 -1.69
N ASN A 121 -10.53 0.98 -0.72
CA ASN A 121 -10.89 2.17 0.04
C ASN A 121 -11.04 3.39 -0.88
N ALA A 122 -10.14 3.56 -1.85
CA ALA A 122 -10.29 4.60 -2.87
C ALA A 122 -11.55 4.37 -3.73
N ALA A 123 -11.77 3.18 -4.27
CA ALA A 123 -12.94 2.87 -5.09
C ALA A 123 -14.27 3.19 -4.39
N ILE A 124 -14.38 2.88 -3.09
CA ILE A 124 -15.56 3.18 -2.28
C ILE A 124 -15.68 4.70 -2.04
N TYR A 125 -14.59 5.37 -1.64
CA TYR A 125 -14.58 6.80 -1.35
C TYR A 125 -14.90 7.70 -2.56
N TYR A 126 -14.50 7.27 -3.76
CA TYR A 126 -14.71 8.04 -4.98
C TYR A 126 -16.02 7.74 -5.70
N ALA A 127 -16.75 6.68 -5.33
CA ALA A 127 -17.99 6.24 -5.99
C ALA A 127 -19.03 7.36 -6.18
N GLU A 128 -19.24 8.18 -5.16
CA GLU A 128 -20.20 9.30 -5.20
C GLU A 128 -19.80 10.41 -6.18
N LYS A 129 -18.50 10.52 -6.49
CA LYS A 129 -17.93 11.55 -7.38
C LYS A 129 -17.93 11.13 -8.85
N VAL A 130 -18.31 9.88 -9.15
CA VAL A 130 -18.30 9.32 -10.51
C VAL A 130 -19.51 9.80 -11.32
N GLN A 131 -19.23 10.26 -12.52
CA GLN A 131 -20.22 10.68 -13.52
C GLN A 131 -20.23 9.72 -14.72
N GLY A 132 -21.37 9.63 -15.40
CA GLY A 132 -21.51 8.85 -16.63
C GLY A 132 -21.75 7.35 -16.44
N LEU A 133 -22.00 6.89 -15.21
CA LEU A 133 -22.48 5.53 -14.91
C LEU A 133 -23.92 5.56 -14.42
N SER A 134 -24.69 4.52 -14.72
CA SER A 134 -26.00 4.31 -14.11
C SER A 134 -25.83 3.95 -12.62
N ASP A 135 -26.87 4.18 -11.82
CA ASP A 135 -26.85 3.78 -10.40
C ASP A 135 -26.67 2.27 -10.24
N ALA A 136 -27.24 1.48 -11.16
CA ALA A 136 -27.11 0.03 -11.13
C ALA A 136 -25.65 -0.41 -11.38
N ASP A 137 -24.99 0.13 -12.39
CA ASP A 137 -23.60 -0.21 -12.73
C ASP A 137 -22.64 0.27 -11.64
N LYS A 138 -22.86 1.48 -11.12
CA LYS A 138 -22.08 2.03 -10.01
C LYS A 138 -22.22 1.16 -8.76
N ASN A 139 -23.43 0.76 -8.41
CA ASN A 139 -23.67 -0.10 -7.24
C ASN A 139 -23.02 -1.48 -7.40
N ALA A 140 -23.01 -2.05 -8.60
CA ALA A 140 -22.31 -3.31 -8.87
C ALA A 140 -20.80 -3.17 -8.62
N LEU A 141 -20.17 -2.15 -9.19
CA LEU A 141 -18.73 -1.87 -9.00
C LEU A 141 -18.36 -1.58 -7.53
N VAL A 142 -19.20 -0.84 -6.81
CA VAL A 142 -19.01 -0.57 -5.37
C VAL A 142 -19.15 -1.85 -4.55
N ALA A 143 -20.09 -2.74 -4.90
CA ALA A 143 -20.25 -4.02 -4.24
C ALA A 143 -19.02 -4.92 -4.41
N GLU A 144 -18.41 -4.94 -5.61
CA GLU A 144 -17.14 -5.62 -5.85
C GLU A 144 -16.04 -5.08 -4.92
N ALA A 145 -15.85 -3.76 -4.88
CA ALA A 145 -14.84 -3.13 -4.01
C ALA A 145 -15.08 -3.45 -2.52
N HIS A 146 -16.33 -3.49 -2.07
CA HIS A 146 -16.67 -3.88 -0.70
C HIS A 146 -16.31 -5.33 -0.40
N PHE A 147 -16.62 -6.26 -1.32
CA PHE A 147 -16.29 -7.67 -1.16
C PHE A 147 -14.77 -7.87 -1.09
N LEU A 148 -14.03 -7.28 -2.03
CA LEU A 148 -12.56 -7.40 -2.08
C LEU A 148 -11.90 -6.77 -0.85
N ARG A 149 -12.41 -5.63 -0.38
CA ARG A 149 -11.96 -5.03 0.88
C ARG A 149 -12.15 -5.97 2.05
N ALA A 150 -13.35 -6.55 2.19
CA ALA A 150 -13.65 -7.47 3.29
C ALA A 150 -12.76 -8.71 3.22
N HIS A 151 -12.53 -9.23 2.01
CA HIS A 151 -11.64 -10.36 1.77
C HIS A 151 -10.18 -10.05 2.15
N ALA A 152 -9.65 -8.88 1.80
CA ALA A 152 -8.32 -8.45 2.19
C ALA A 152 -8.20 -8.29 3.72
N LEU A 153 -9.16 -7.60 4.35
CA LEU A 153 -9.20 -7.41 5.80
C LEU A 153 -9.27 -8.74 6.56
N PHE A 154 -10.09 -9.68 6.10
CA PHE A 154 -10.20 -11.02 6.68
C PHE A 154 -8.85 -11.73 6.70
N ASN A 155 -8.15 -11.76 5.56
CA ASN A 155 -6.85 -12.42 5.45
C ASN A 155 -5.75 -11.72 6.25
N ILE A 156 -5.79 -10.38 6.33
CA ILE A 156 -4.84 -9.64 7.18
C ILE A 156 -4.97 -10.10 8.65
N VAL A 157 -6.20 -10.21 9.14
CA VAL A 157 -6.46 -10.64 10.52
C VAL A 157 -6.12 -12.11 10.73
N GLU A 158 -6.50 -12.97 9.80
CA GLU A 158 -6.29 -14.42 9.92
C GLU A 158 -4.80 -14.79 10.03
N TYR A 159 -3.95 -14.18 9.19
CA TYR A 159 -2.54 -14.56 9.12
C TYR A 159 -1.61 -13.71 10.00
N TRP A 160 -1.96 -12.45 10.27
CA TRP A 160 -1.10 -11.53 11.02
C TRP A 160 -1.71 -11.02 12.32
N GLY A 161 -2.95 -11.38 12.64
CA GLY A 161 -3.62 -11.03 13.88
C GLY A 161 -4.01 -9.55 13.96
N GLY A 162 -3.90 -8.97 15.17
CA GLY A 162 -4.27 -7.59 15.45
C GLY A 162 -3.39 -6.58 14.70
N LYS A 163 -3.81 -6.19 13.50
CA LYS A 163 -3.16 -5.18 12.65
C LYS A 163 -4.05 -3.97 12.44
N PHE A 164 -3.50 -2.93 11.82
CA PHE A 164 -4.25 -1.74 11.45
C PHE A 164 -5.20 -2.05 10.28
N LEU A 165 -6.49 -1.74 10.44
CA LEU A 165 -7.56 -2.11 9.48
C LEU A 165 -8.30 -0.85 8.97
N PRO A 166 -7.68 -0.04 8.08
CA PRO A 166 -8.29 1.18 7.57
C PRO A 166 -9.46 0.88 6.64
N THR A 167 -10.56 1.62 6.80
CA THR A 167 -11.72 1.56 5.89
C THR A 167 -11.86 2.80 5.01
N GLU A 168 -10.94 3.75 5.15
CA GLU A 168 -10.88 5.00 4.39
C GLU A 168 -9.50 5.14 3.73
N PRO A 169 -9.38 5.93 2.64
CA PRO A 169 -8.09 6.25 2.04
C PRO A 169 -7.16 6.92 3.07
N VAL A 170 -5.93 6.43 3.16
CA VAL A 170 -4.93 6.95 4.10
C VAL A 170 -4.12 8.04 3.42
N SER A 171 -4.13 9.26 3.96
CA SER A 171 -3.44 10.43 3.39
C SER A 171 -2.12 10.80 4.08
N SER A 172 -1.73 10.06 5.12
CA SER A 172 -0.52 10.32 5.91
C SER A 172 0.09 9.02 6.43
N ALA A 173 1.38 9.07 6.80
CA ALA A 173 2.03 7.93 7.44
C ALA A 173 1.29 7.53 8.74
N ILE A 174 1.04 6.23 8.92
CA ILE A 174 0.42 5.67 10.12
C ILE A 174 1.52 5.57 11.19
N THR A 175 1.42 6.35 12.26
CA THR A 175 2.46 6.44 13.30
C THR A 175 2.24 5.53 14.50
N ASP A 176 1.02 4.99 14.67
CA ASP A 176 0.67 4.16 15.81
C ASP A 176 0.18 2.78 15.34
N LEU A 177 0.93 1.74 15.70
CA LEU A 177 0.58 0.32 15.61
C LEU A 177 0.75 -0.31 16.99
#